data_AF-A0A520BBF7-F1
#
_entry.id   AF-A0A520BBF7-F1
#
_cell.length_a   1.000
_cell.length_b   1.000
_cell.length_c   1.000
_cell.angle_alpha   90.00
_cell.angle_beta   90.00
_cell.angle_gamma   90.00
#
_symmetry.space_group_name_H-M   'P 1'
#
loop_
_entity.id
_entity.type
_entity.pdbx_description
1 polymer ?
#
loop_
_entity_poly.entity_id
_entity_poly.type
_entity_poly.pdbx_seq_one_letter_code
_entity_poly.pdbx_strand_id
1 'polypeptide(L)'
;MKSKSLLSIGMALLCFAACKKENSVTDPPIEKSHKAEIIRDSVSYIIDGKLYTASKYSSFWKHANLQPNSKVDSIIKNAYYISGDKDSIMYSETFSIYNDHQSIDFTFIKKYNKNAMTTTILRQPNDMKDFYAIGNRNYALDYERDNSQNGIAISLTNEGLFKTYGSDSFRTHPTLNADAHKDSKFEIISLKANKSGLYILEAKFNTTVFDDKKGSKSIDNGYLRINLGLLK
;
A
#
# COMPACT_ATOMS: atom_id res chain seq x y z
N MET A 1 -12.03 -85.67 -25.33
CA MET A 1 -11.44 -84.38 -24.90
C MET A 1 -12.51 -83.62 -24.10
N LYS A 2 -12.62 -83.91 -22.80
CA LYS A 2 -12.19 -83.08 -21.65
C LYS A 2 -12.97 -81.76 -21.49
N SER A 3 -14.08 -81.87 -20.75
CA SER A 3 -14.83 -80.80 -20.08
C SER A 3 -14.20 -80.46 -18.73
N LYS A 4 -13.90 -79.18 -18.46
CA LYS A 4 -13.76 -78.44 -17.17
C LYS A 4 -13.74 -76.95 -17.57
N SER A 5 -14.34 -75.95 -16.94
CA SER A 5 -14.76 -75.72 -15.56
C SER A 5 -15.74 -74.53 -15.56
N LEU A 6 -17.04 -74.78 -15.35
CA LEU A 6 -18.04 -73.77 -14.98
C LEU A 6 -18.09 -73.75 -13.45
N LEU A 7 -17.16 -73.05 -12.82
CA LEU A 7 -17.10 -72.88 -11.37
C LEU A 7 -16.39 -71.56 -11.06
N SER A 8 -17.04 -70.46 -11.42
CA SER A 8 -16.55 -69.10 -11.12
C SER A 8 -17.70 -68.12 -10.87
N ILE A 9 -18.87 -68.64 -10.49
CA ILE A 9 -20.01 -67.87 -9.99
C ILE A 9 -20.19 -68.29 -8.53
N GLY A 10 -20.02 -67.36 -7.59
CA GLY A 10 -20.51 -67.57 -6.21
C GLY A 10 -19.55 -67.28 -5.04
N MET A 11 -18.50 -66.45 -5.18
CA MET A 11 -17.63 -66.13 -4.03
C MET A 11 -17.23 -64.64 -3.89
N ALA A 12 -17.94 -63.72 -4.54
CA ALA A 12 -17.71 -62.27 -4.39
C ALA A 12 -19.01 -61.47 -4.13
N LEU A 13 -20.10 -62.16 -3.75
CA LEU A 13 -21.41 -61.56 -3.45
C LEU A 13 -21.80 -61.67 -1.96
N LEU A 14 -20.88 -62.11 -1.09
CA LEU A 14 -21.17 -62.35 0.35
C LEU A 14 -20.62 -61.27 1.31
N CYS A 15 -20.06 -60.16 0.82
CA CYS A 15 -19.53 -59.10 1.69
C CYS A 15 -20.47 -57.88 1.89
N PHE A 16 -21.70 -57.88 1.37
CA PHE A 16 -22.62 -56.74 1.49
C PHE A 16 -23.84 -56.98 2.39
N ALA A 17 -23.88 -58.06 3.18
CA ALA A 17 -24.99 -58.35 4.08
C ALA A 17 -24.52 -58.66 5.50
N ALA A 18 -23.98 -57.66 6.21
CA ALA A 18 -23.95 -57.66 7.66
C ALA A 18 -24.23 -56.25 8.20
N CYS A 19 -25.46 -56.10 8.69
CA CYS A 19 -26.10 -54.91 9.20
C CYS A 19 -25.51 -54.37 10.51
N LYS A 20 -25.57 -53.04 10.60
CA LYS A 20 -25.98 -52.19 11.74
C LYS A 20 -25.23 -52.32 13.08
N LYS A 21 -24.52 -51.25 13.41
CA LYS A 21 -24.71 -50.59 14.70
C LYS A 21 -24.72 -49.07 14.49
N GLU A 22 -25.86 -48.46 14.80
CA GLU A 22 -25.99 -47.01 14.98
C GLU A 22 -24.98 -46.58 16.04
N ASN A 23 -24.01 -45.78 15.63
CA ASN A 23 -23.39 -44.80 16.51
C ASN A 23 -23.41 -43.52 15.69
N SER A 24 -24.40 -42.66 15.94
CA SER A 24 -24.30 -41.26 15.53
C SER A 24 -23.12 -40.67 16.28
N VAL A 25 -21.93 -40.79 15.70
CA VAL A 25 -20.82 -39.91 16.05
C VAL A 25 -21.27 -38.55 15.56
N THR A 26 -21.88 -37.79 16.46
CA THR A 26 -22.03 -36.36 16.27
C THR A 26 -20.61 -35.84 16.15
N ASP A 27 -20.15 -35.63 14.92
CA ASP A 27 -18.91 -34.91 14.68
C ASP A 27 -18.99 -33.64 15.53
N PRO A 28 -18.00 -33.35 16.40
CA PRO A 28 -17.97 -32.06 17.06
C PRO A 28 -18.07 -31.03 15.94
N PRO A 29 -18.91 -29.99 16.09
CA PRO A 29 -19.06 -29.00 15.04
C PRO A 29 -17.64 -28.57 14.68
N ILE A 30 -17.22 -28.85 13.45
CA ILE A 30 -15.95 -28.36 12.92
C ILE A 30 -16.08 -26.87 13.11
N GLU A 31 -15.43 -26.35 14.15
CA GLU A 31 -15.30 -24.94 14.38
C GLU A 31 -14.72 -24.46 13.07
N LYS A 32 -15.54 -23.75 12.27
CA LYS A 32 -15.09 -23.20 11.01
C LYS A 32 -13.92 -22.34 11.43
N SER A 33 -12.71 -22.88 11.28
CA SER A 33 -11.45 -22.16 11.38
C SER A 33 -11.77 -20.83 10.74
N HIS A 34 -11.74 -19.76 11.54
CA HIS A 34 -11.93 -18.41 11.05
C HIS A 34 -10.85 -18.24 9.99
N LYS A 35 -11.16 -18.61 8.75
CA LYS A 35 -10.32 -18.39 7.58
C LYS A 35 -10.17 -16.90 7.61
N ALA A 36 -9.00 -16.44 8.07
CA ALA A 36 -8.70 -15.03 8.17
C ALA A 36 -9.04 -14.46 6.80
N GLU A 37 -10.06 -13.60 6.76
CA GLU A 37 -10.48 -12.99 5.52
C GLU A 37 -9.27 -12.22 5.01
N ILE A 38 -8.65 -12.73 3.94
CA ILE A 38 -7.43 -12.13 3.39
C ILE A 38 -7.88 -10.86 2.67
N ILE A 39 -7.91 -9.76 3.42
CA ILE A 39 -8.23 -8.44 2.89
C ILE A 39 -7.03 -8.01 2.04
N ARG A 40 -7.30 -7.89 0.73
CA ARG A 40 -6.34 -7.42 -0.26
C ARG A 40 -6.27 -5.90 -0.25
N ASP A 41 -5.09 -5.40 -0.60
CA ASP A 41 -4.88 -4.00 -0.92
C ASP A 41 -5.55 -3.71 -2.26
N SER A 42 -6.15 -2.54 -2.39
CA SER A 42 -6.85 -2.17 -3.62
C SER A 42 -6.90 -0.67 -3.82
N VAL A 43 -7.00 -0.29 -5.08
CA VAL A 43 -7.17 1.10 -5.50
C VAL A 43 -8.16 1.16 -6.65
N SER A 44 -8.98 2.21 -6.67
CA SER A 44 -9.80 2.59 -7.82
C SER A 44 -9.76 4.10 -8.02
N TYR A 45 -9.72 4.56 -9.26
CA TYR A 45 -9.75 5.98 -9.60
C TYR A 45 -10.13 6.19 -11.07
N ILE A 46 -10.44 7.44 -11.44
CA ILE A 46 -10.81 7.83 -12.80
C ILE A 46 -9.77 8.80 -13.36
N ILE A 47 -9.34 8.56 -14.61
CA ILE A 47 -8.54 9.50 -15.40
C ILE A 47 -9.17 9.58 -16.78
N ASP A 48 -9.40 10.79 -17.29
CA ASP A 48 -10.00 11.02 -18.62
C ASP A 48 -11.32 10.25 -18.85
N GLY A 49 -12.13 10.15 -17.78
CA GLY A 49 -13.40 9.41 -17.80
C GLY A 49 -13.27 7.88 -17.75
N LYS A 50 -12.06 7.32 -17.78
CA LYS A 50 -11.80 5.88 -17.70
C LYS A 50 -11.57 5.43 -16.27
N LEU A 51 -12.31 4.40 -15.84
CA LEU A 51 -12.11 3.75 -14.54
C LEU A 51 -10.89 2.85 -14.56
N TYR A 52 -10.04 3.02 -13.56
CA TYR A 52 -8.87 2.20 -13.28
C TYR A 52 -9.05 1.50 -11.93
N THR A 53 -8.77 0.21 -11.89
CA THR A 53 -8.82 -0.59 -10.67
C THR A 53 -7.64 -1.54 -10.60
N ALA A 54 -7.06 -1.72 -9.43
CA ALA A 54 -6.05 -2.75 -9.20
C ALA A 54 -6.15 -3.29 -7.77
N SER A 55 -5.73 -4.55 -7.58
CA SER A 55 -5.69 -5.17 -6.26
C SER A 55 -4.46 -6.07 -6.13
N LYS A 56 -3.90 -6.15 -4.92
CA LYS A 56 -2.73 -6.97 -4.59
C LYS A 56 -2.88 -7.58 -3.21
N TYR A 57 -2.20 -8.70 -2.96
CA TYR A 57 -2.15 -9.29 -1.61
C TYR A 57 -1.39 -8.41 -0.61
N SER A 58 -0.34 -7.74 -1.08
CA SER A 58 0.38 -6.70 -0.35
C SER A 58 0.90 -5.68 -1.35
N SER A 59 0.71 -4.42 -1.00
CA SER A 59 1.18 -3.26 -1.74
C SER A 59 2.39 -2.61 -1.08
N PHE A 60 2.80 -3.07 0.12
CA PHE A 60 3.97 -2.52 0.79
C PHE A 60 5.21 -2.61 -0.12
N TRP A 61 5.88 -1.47 -0.31
CA TRP A 61 7.03 -1.36 -1.20
C TRP A 61 8.31 -1.03 -0.45
N LYS A 62 8.35 0.12 0.23
CA LYS A 62 9.55 0.58 0.95
C LYS A 62 9.19 1.52 2.10
N HIS A 63 10.09 1.61 3.06
CA HIS A 63 10.20 2.77 3.94
C HIS A 63 11.45 3.59 3.56
N ALA A 64 11.46 4.88 3.83
CA ALA A 64 12.64 5.73 3.67
C ALA A 64 12.85 6.68 4.85
N ASN A 65 14.10 7.09 5.02
CA ASN A 65 14.49 8.19 5.90
C ASN A 65 15.15 9.25 5.02
N LEU A 66 14.54 10.41 4.94
CA LEU A 66 15.04 11.55 4.19
C LEU A 66 15.43 12.67 5.15
N GLN A 67 16.32 13.55 4.68
CA GLN A 67 16.74 14.74 5.41
C GLN A 67 15.64 15.81 5.32
N PRO A 68 14.97 16.19 6.43
CA PRO A 68 13.97 17.25 6.38
C PRO A 68 14.58 18.62 6.14
N ASN A 69 13.78 19.51 5.54
CA ASN A 69 14.14 20.90 5.28
C ASN A 69 15.51 21.04 4.58
N SER A 70 15.74 20.17 3.60
CA SER A 70 16.97 20.14 2.82
C SER A 70 17.11 21.43 2.01
N LYS A 71 18.32 21.99 1.98
CA LYS A 71 18.68 23.18 1.20
C LYS A 71 20.11 23.11 0.69
N VAL A 72 20.38 23.77 -0.44
CA VAL A 72 21.74 23.90 -0.97
C VAL A 72 22.48 24.99 -0.21
N ASP A 73 23.56 24.62 0.47
CA ASP A 73 24.43 25.57 1.17
C ASP A 73 25.47 26.18 0.22
N SER A 74 26.03 25.36 -0.68
CA SER A 74 27.01 25.80 -1.67
C SER A 74 27.12 24.83 -2.85
N ILE A 75 27.68 25.34 -3.96
CA ILE A 75 28.00 24.55 -5.16
C ILE A 75 29.48 24.75 -5.48
N ILE A 76 30.29 23.68 -5.41
CA ILE A 76 31.73 23.72 -5.71
C ILE A 76 32.03 22.67 -6.78
N LYS A 77 32.56 23.09 -7.94
CA LYS A 77 32.89 22.16 -9.06
C LYS A 77 31.74 21.21 -9.42
N ASN A 78 30.51 21.73 -9.49
CA ASN A 78 29.26 20.98 -9.74
C ASN A 78 28.83 19.98 -8.64
N ALA A 79 29.52 19.95 -7.50
CA ALA A 79 29.09 19.24 -6.31
C ALA A 79 28.19 20.14 -5.45
N TYR A 80 27.04 19.60 -5.05
CA TYR A 80 26.04 20.28 -4.21
C TYR A 80 26.26 19.86 -2.76
N TYR A 81 26.46 20.83 -1.88
CA TYR A 81 26.53 20.61 -0.44
C TYR A 81 25.17 20.96 0.16
N ILE A 82 24.54 20.00 0.81
CA ILE A 82 23.15 20.08 1.27
C ILE A 82 23.12 19.91 2.78
N SER A 83 22.39 20.80 3.47
CA SER A 83 22.06 20.68 4.88
C SER A 83 20.55 20.61 5.10
N GLY A 84 20.14 20.22 6.31
CA GLY A 84 18.75 20.24 6.76
C GLY A 84 18.65 20.05 8.28
N ASP A 85 17.46 19.75 8.77
CA ASP A 85 17.20 19.54 10.20
C ASP A 85 18.01 18.36 10.79
N LYS A 86 18.98 18.64 11.66
CA LYS A 86 19.89 17.60 12.18
C LYS A 86 19.24 16.64 13.17
N ASP A 87 18.25 17.09 13.92
CA ASP A 87 17.62 16.29 15.00
C ASP A 87 16.32 15.60 14.56
N SER A 88 15.98 15.74 13.28
CA SER A 88 14.75 15.20 12.71
C SER A 88 15.02 14.29 11.52
N ILE A 89 14.04 13.46 11.21
CA ILE A 89 14.02 12.59 10.04
C ILE A 89 12.66 12.73 9.37
N MET A 90 12.67 12.80 8.05
CA MET A 90 11.47 12.71 7.26
C MET A 90 11.25 11.24 6.95
N TYR A 91 10.30 10.64 7.67
CA TYR A 91 9.95 9.25 7.50
C TYR A 91 8.89 9.11 6.42
N SER A 92 9.05 8.12 5.54
CA SER A 92 8.02 7.78 4.58
C SER A 92 7.79 6.28 4.44
N GLU A 93 6.55 5.91 4.13
CA GLU A 93 6.16 4.56 3.71
C GLU A 93 5.44 4.64 2.37
N THR A 94 5.89 3.83 1.41
CA THR A 94 5.31 3.75 0.07
C THR A 94 4.57 2.43 -0.12
N PHE A 95 3.35 2.53 -0.64
CA PHE A 95 2.52 1.41 -1.07
C PHE A 95 2.33 1.47 -2.59
N SER A 96 2.81 0.45 -3.30
CA SER A 96 2.76 0.35 -4.75
C SER A 96 1.71 -0.68 -5.20
N ILE A 97 0.73 -0.21 -5.95
CA ILE A 97 -0.33 -1.02 -6.55
C ILE A 97 -0.22 -0.90 -8.07
N TYR A 98 0.00 -2.03 -8.74
CA TYR A 98 0.23 -2.07 -10.19
C TYR A 98 -0.51 -3.23 -10.85
N ASN A 99 -0.69 -3.10 -12.17
CA ASN A 99 -1.04 -4.17 -13.10
C ASN A 99 -0.02 -4.15 -14.26
N ASP A 100 -0.29 -4.91 -15.33
CA ASP A 100 0.65 -5.08 -16.45
C ASP A 100 0.97 -3.77 -17.21
N HIS A 101 0.18 -2.72 -17.04
CA HIS A 101 0.29 -1.48 -17.83
C HIS A 101 0.44 -0.22 -16.99
N GLN A 102 0.13 -0.27 -15.70
CA GLN A 102 0.11 0.91 -14.85
C GLN A 102 0.56 0.60 -13.43
N SER A 103 1.17 1.59 -12.79
CA SER A 103 1.46 1.56 -11.35
C SER A 103 1.01 2.87 -10.71
N ILE A 104 0.52 2.79 -9.48
CA ILE A 104 0.29 3.94 -8.62
C ILE A 104 0.94 3.68 -7.26
N ASP A 105 1.73 4.64 -6.82
CA ASP A 105 2.41 4.60 -5.54
C ASP A 105 1.82 5.68 -4.63
N PHE A 106 1.45 5.28 -3.42
CA PHE A 106 1.01 6.17 -2.36
C PHE A 106 2.10 6.24 -1.31
N THR A 107 2.69 7.43 -1.13
CA THR A 107 3.77 7.65 -0.17
C THR A 107 3.29 8.53 0.97
N PHE A 108 3.10 7.94 2.15
CA PHE A 108 2.80 8.66 3.39
C PHE A 108 4.09 9.26 3.93
N ILE A 109 4.03 10.50 4.40
CA ILE A 109 5.22 11.30 4.73
C ILE A 109 5.00 12.05 6.03
N LYS A 110 5.92 11.91 6.98
CA LYS A 110 5.87 12.67 8.24
C LYS A 110 7.26 12.86 8.85
N LYS A 111 7.50 14.08 9.33
CA LYS A 111 8.69 14.44 10.07
C LYS A 111 8.57 13.99 11.53
N TYR A 112 9.63 13.35 12.02
CA TYR A 112 9.78 12.94 13.42
C TYR A 112 11.08 13.46 13.99
N ASN A 113 11.09 13.77 15.29
CA ASN A 113 12.34 13.91 16.02
C ASN A 113 12.99 12.53 16.18
N LYS A 114 14.32 12.46 16.06
CA LYS A 114 15.10 11.21 16.20
C LYS A 114 14.86 10.49 17.53
N ASN A 115 14.50 11.21 18.59
CA ASN A 115 14.19 10.62 19.91
C ASN A 115 12.86 9.85 19.96
N ALA A 116 11.94 10.13 19.03
CA ALA A 116 10.64 9.48 18.91
C ALA A 116 10.67 8.28 17.94
N MET A 117 11.87 7.86 17.52
CA MET A 117 12.08 6.81 16.54
C MET A 117 12.99 5.72 17.10
N THR A 118 12.97 4.57 16.43
CA THR A 118 13.91 3.48 16.68
C THR A 118 15.36 3.92 16.43
N THR A 119 16.31 3.20 17.01
CA THR A 119 17.76 3.46 16.88
C THR A 119 18.43 2.65 15.78
N THR A 120 17.66 2.01 14.91
CA THR A 120 18.12 1.21 13.78
C THR A 120 18.68 2.08 12.64
N ILE A 121 19.40 1.46 11.69
CA ILE A 121 19.95 2.17 10.51
C ILE A 121 18.82 2.85 9.71
N LEU A 122 17.72 2.11 9.48
CA LEU A 122 16.47 2.68 8.98
C LEU A 122 15.57 2.90 10.18
N ARG A 123 15.40 4.15 10.58
CA ARG A 123 14.59 4.53 11.74
C ARG A 123 13.12 4.49 11.38
N GLN A 124 12.33 3.99 12.32
CA GLN A 124 10.87 3.95 12.24
C GLN A 124 10.30 4.71 13.45
N PRO A 125 9.15 5.38 13.32
CA PRO A 125 8.44 5.94 14.47
C PRO A 125 8.15 4.85 15.52
N ASN A 126 8.29 5.20 16.79
CA ASN A 126 7.93 4.29 17.88
C ASN A 126 6.42 4.07 17.99
N ASP A 127 5.61 5.01 17.48
CA ASP A 127 4.16 4.94 17.38
C ASP A 127 3.74 5.22 15.93
N MET A 128 3.18 4.22 15.27
CA MET A 128 2.73 4.30 13.88
C MET A 128 1.26 4.74 13.75
N LYS A 129 0.50 4.86 14.84
CA LYS A 129 -0.92 5.26 14.78
C LYS A 129 -1.06 6.71 14.34
N ASP A 130 -0.20 7.59 14.88
CA ASP A 130 -0.18 9.01 14.50
C ASP A 130 0.34 9.23 13.06
N PHE A 131 1.11 8.28 12.52
CA PHE A 131 1.47 8.31 11.10
C PHE A 131 0.23 8.14 10.21
N TYR A 132 -0.67 7.24 10.61
CA TYR A 132 -1.91 6.86 9.89
C TYR A 132 -3.20 7.47 10.44
N ALA A 133 -3.12 8.50 11.28
CA ALA A 133 -4.27 9.19 11.86
C ALA A 133 -5.35 9.57 10.82
N ILE A 134 -6.62 9.31 11.16
CA ILE A 134 -7.80 9.64 10.34
C ILE A 134 -7.85 11.16 10.11
N GLY A 135 -8.23 11.56 8.90
CA GLY A 135 -8.43 12.96 8.52
C GLY A 135 -7.73 13.36 7.23
N ASN A 136 -7.80 14.66 6.94
CA ASN A 136 -7.22 15.25 5.73
C ASN A 136 -5.69 15.26 5.78
N ARG A 137 -5.06 14.98 4.64
CA ARG A 137 -3.61 15.04 4.43
C ARG A 137 -3.32 16.01 3.28
N ASN A 138 -2.32 16.85 3.50
CA ASN A 138 -1.80 17.73 2.45
C ASN A 138 -1.00 16.92 1.43
N TYR A 139 -0.94 17.38 0.19
CA TYR A 139 0.02 16.88 -0.78
C TYR A 139 1.39 17.51 -0.53
N ALA A 140 2.42 16.67 -0.35
CA ALA A 140 3.80 17.12 -0.14
C ALA A 140 4.43 17.46 -1.50
N LEU A 141 4.45 18.75 -1.86
CA LEU A 141 4.90 19.27 -3.16
C LEU A 141 6.40 19.10 -3.41
N ASP A 142 7.17 19.05 -2.33
CA ASP A 142 8.64 19.07 -2.33
C ASP A 142 9.25 17.75 -1.83
N TYR A 143 8.45 16.67 -1.85
CA TYR A 143 8.90 15.34 -1.49
C TYR A 143 10.14 14.92 -2.30
N GLU A 144 11.09 14.28 -1.62
CA GLU A 144 12.42 13.89 -2.12
C GLU A 144 13.41 15.03 -2.41
N ARG A 145 12.97 16.30 -2.48
CA ARG A 145 13.84 17.47 -2.67
C ARG A 145 14.10 18.22 -1.37
N ASP A 146 13.18 19.10 -0.98
CA ASP A 146 13.33 19.94 0.21
C ASP A 146 12.78 19.22 1.46
N ASN A 147 11.82 18.29 1.29
CA ASN A 147 11.22 17.52 2.38
C ASN A 147 10.75 18.40 3.56
N SER A 148 10.05 19.49 3.26
CA SER A 148 9.55 20.42 4.28
C SER A 148 8.14 20.11 4.74
N GLN A 149 7.39 19.30 3.98
CA GLN A 149 5.97 19.06 4.20
C GLN A 149 5.68 17.63 4.69
N ASN A 150 4.84 17.52 5.72
CA ASN A 150 4.15 16.27 6.05
C ASN A 150 2.97 16.08 5.10
N GLY A 151 2.57 14.85 4.83
CA GLY A 151 1.39 14.60 4.01
C GLY A 151 1.44 13.29 3.23
N ILE A 152 0.97 13.37 1.98
CA ILE A 152 0.97 12.29 0.99
C ILE A 152 1.67 12.78 -0.29
N ALA A 153 2.39 11.88 -0.95
CA ALA A 153 2.82 12.05 -2.33
C ALA A 153 2.31 10.85 -3.15
N ILE A 154 1.85 11.12 -4.37
CA ILE A 154 1.39 10.08 -5.31
C ILE A 154 2.25 10.14 -6.56
N SER A 155 2.72 8.99 -7.02
CA SER A 155 3.28 8.81 -8.37
C SER A 155 2.46 7.80 -9.15
N LEU A 156 2.26 8.06 -10.43
CA LEU A 156 1.47 7.26 -11.35
C LEU A 156 2.32 7.01 -12.60
N THR A 157 2.52 5.74 -12.95
CA THR A 157 3.04 5.36 -14.26
C THR A 157 1.86 4.93 -15.12
N ASN A 158 1.50 5.75 -16.12
CA ASN A 158 0.43 5.48 -17.09
C ASN A 158 0.76 6.22 -18.40
N GLU A 159 1.35 5.49 -19.36
CA GLU A 159 1.90 6.03 -20.62
C GLU A 159 3.02 7.08 -20.42
N GLY A 160 3.48 7.24 -19.18
CA GLY A 160 4.45 8.23 -18.72
C GLY A 160 4.42 8.29 -17.19
N LEU A 161 5.44 8.93 -16.60
CA LEU A 161 5.50 9.16 -15.16
C LEU A 161 4.85 10.49 -14.80
N PHE A 162 3.85 10.43 -13.94
CA PHE A 162 3.17 11.59 -13.38
C PHE A 162 3.29 11.58 -11.86
N LYS A 163 3.39 12.76 -11.24
CA LYS A 163 3.62 12.92 -9.80
C LYS A 163 2.79 14.07 -9.23
N THR A 164 2.43 13.99 -7.95
CA THR A 164 1.86 15.13 -7.20
C THR A 164 2.95 16.05 -6.62
N TYR A 165 4.22 15.79 -6.89
CA TYR A 165 5.34 16.53 -6.34
C TYR A 165 6.29 16.91 -7.47
N GLY A 166 7.09 17.96 -7.22
CA GLY A 166 8.04 18.47 -8.20
C GLY A 166 9.25 17.57 -8.40
N SER A 167 10.28 18.12 -9.05
CA SER A 167 11.56 17.42 -9.19
C SER A 167 12.13 17.06 -7.82
N ASP A 168 12.78 15.90 -7.74
CA ASP A 168 13.60 15.43 -6.61
C ASP A 168 15.02 16.06 -6.59
N SER A 169 15.37 16.84 -7.61
CA SER A 169 16.73 17.33 -7.84
C SER A 169 16.86 18.81 -7.54
N PHE A 170 17.93 19.18 -6.82
CA PHE A 170 18.35 20.57 -6.66
C PHE A 170 18.93 21.19 -7.93
N ARG A 171 19.24 20.39 -8.96
CA ARG A 171 19.68 20.89 -10.28
C ARG A 171 18.52 21.43 -11.10
N THR A 172 17.30 21.02 -10.77
CA THR A 172 16.08 21.46 -11.43
C THR A 172 15.36 22.44 -10.52
N HIS A 173 14.84 23.52 -11.09
CA HIS A 173 14.00 24.44 -10.34
C HIS A 173 12.70 23.75 -9.91
N PRO A 174 12.10 24.14 -8.76
CA PRO A 174 10.78 23.66 -8.39
C PRO A 174 9.79 23.96 -9.52
N THR A 175 9.08 22.93 -9.96
CA THR A 175 8.14 23.03 -11.10
C THR A 175 6.70 23.26 -10.65
N LEU A 176 6.37 22.92 -9.41
CA LEU A 176 5.04 23.09 -8.82
C LEU A 176 5.05 24.26 -7.83
N ASN A 177 3.96 25.02 -7.81
CA ASN A 177 3.72 26.08 -6.82
C ASN A 177 2.68 25.63 -5.79
N ALA A 178 2.42 26.49 -4.78
CA ALA A 178 1.47 26.19 -3.70
C ALA A 178 0.04 25.91 -4.20
N ASP A 179 -0.34 26.46 -5.36
CA ASP A 179 -1.69 26.32 -5.93
C ASP A 179 -1.87 25.05 -6.77
N ALA A 180 -0.80 24.28 -7.02
CA ALA A 180 -0.85 23.08 -7.86
C ALA A 180 -1.86 22.04 -7.38
N HIS A 181 -2.22 22.06 -6.09
CA HIS A 181 -3.17 21.15 -5.45
C HIS A 181 -4.32 21.85 -4.74
N LYS A 182 -4.65 23.09 -5.11
CA LYS A 182 -5.70 23.87 -4.41
C LYS A 182 -7.07 23.18 -4.36
N ASP A 183 -7.36 22.36 -5.38
CA ASP A 183 -8.63 21.61 -5.51
C ASP A 183 -8.44 20.11 -5.22
N SER A 184 -7.23 19.68 -4.86
CA SER A 184 -6.90 18.29 -4.54
C SER A 184 -7.18 17.99 -3.07
N LYS A 185 -7.61 16.77 -2.78
CA LYS A 185 -7.88 16.31 -1.41
C LYS A 185 -7.43 14.86 -1.25
N PHE A 186 -6.74 14.57 -0.15
CA PHE A 186 -6.53 13.21 0.33
C PHE A 186 -7.07 13.11 1.77
N GLU A 187 -7.91 12.12 2.03
CA GLU A 187 -8.53 11.93 3.34
C GLU A 187 -8.46 10.46 3.74
N ILE A 188 -7.80 10.17 4.86
CA ILE A 188 -7.91 8.87 5.51
C ILE A 188 -9.26 8.84 6.22
N ILE A 189 -10.17 8.00 5.76
CA ILE A 189 -11.56 7.95 6.25
C ILE A 189 -11.78 6.85 7.30
N SER A 190 -10.89 5.86 7.37
CA SER A 190 -11.01 4.73 8.28
C SER A 190 -9.64 4.15 8.60
N LEU A 191 -9.42 3.86 9.87
CA LEU A 191 -8.30 3.05 10.36
C LEU A 191 -8.86 2.10 11.42
N LYS A 192 -9.02 0.81 11.08
CA LYS A 192 -9.69 -0.17 11.96
C LYS A 192 -8.94 -1.48 12.00
N ALA A 193 -8.79 -2.05 13.19
CA ALA A 193 -8.34 -3.42 13.34
C ALA A 193 -9.46 -4.41 12.96
N ASN A 194 -9.11 -5.44 12.20
CA ASN A 194 -10.00 -6.56 11.93
C ASN A 194 -10.03 -7.54 13.13
N LYS A 195 -10.82 -8.62 13.03
CA LYS A 195 -10.93 -9.64 14.09
C LYS A 195 -9.60 -10.32 14.45
N SER A 196 -8.62 -10.27 13.56
CA SER A 196 -7.27 -10.80 13.75
C SER A 196 -6.27 -9.75 14.26
N GLY A 197 -6.72 -8.53 14.57
CA GLY A 197 -5.88 -7.42 15.04
C GLY A 197 -5.10 -6.69 13.94
N LEU A 198 -5.30 -7.05 12.66
CA LEU A 198 -4.63 -6.38 11.53
C LEU A 198 -5.38 -5.11 11.17
N TYR A 199 -4.65 -4.00 11.01
CA TYR A 199 -5.22 -2.70 10.71
C TYR A 199 -5.45 -2.53 9.21
N ILE A 200 -6.66 -2.11 8.87
CA ILE A 200 -7.05 -1.70 7.53
C ILE A 200 -7.20 -0.19 7.50
N LEU A 201 -6.50 0.44 6.58
CA LEU A 201 -6.62 1.85 6.23
C LEU A 201 -7.48 1.98 4.98
N GLU A 202 -8.43 2.91 5.01
CA GLU A 202 -9.21 3.31 3.84
C GLU A 202 -9.12 4.81 3.66
N ALA A 203 -8.94 5.25 2.42
CA ALA A 203 -8.79 6.66 2.07
C ALA A 203 -9.56 7.00 0.79
N LYS A 204 -9.97 8.26 0.68
CA LYS A 204 -10.51 8.86 -0.54
C LYS A 204 -9.57 9.94 -1.04
N PHE A 205 -9.49 10.09 -2.35
CA PHE A 205 -8.63 11.13 -2.92
C PHE A 205 -9.14 11.66 -4.26
N ASN A 206 -8.79 12.91 -4.55
CA ASN A 206 -8.77 13.49 -5.88
C ASN A 206 -7.50 14.36 -5.99
N THR A 207 -6.88 14.40 -7.15
CA THR A 207 -5.66 15.19 -7.33
C THR A 207 -5.37 15.45 -8.79
N THR A 208 -4.60 16.48 -9.06
CA THR A 208 -3.87 16.59 -10.32
C THR A 208 -2.49 15.94 -10.16
N VAL A 209 -2.03 15.23 -11.18
CA VAL A 209 -0.65 14.72 -11.29
C VAL A 209 0.03 15.32 -12.50
N PHE A 210 1.32 15.58 -12.40
CA PHE A 210 2.11 16.34 -13.37
C PHE A 210 3.28 15.52 -13.89
N ASP A 211 3.60 15.66 -15.18
CA ASP A 211 4.84 15.16 -15.76
C ASP A 211 5.94 16.24 -15.80
N ASP A 212 7.18 15.85 -16.11
CA ASP A 212 8.33 16.75 -16.21
C ASP A 212 8.23 17.75 -17.37
N LYS A 213 7.29 17.55 -18.31
CA LYS A 213 7.04 18.39 -19.49
C LYS A 213 5.84 19.31 -19.33
N LYS A 214 5.33 19.48 -18.10
CA LYS A 214 4.13 20.27 -17.75
C LYS A 214 2.80 19.71 -18.23
N GLY A 215 2.76 18.48 -18.74
CA GLY A 215 1.52 17.74 -18.91
C GLY A 215 0.91 17.46 -17.53
N SER A 216 -0.43 17.47 -17.47
CA SER A 216 -1.15 17.18 -16.23
C SER A 216 -2.34 16.26 -16.51
N LYS A 217 -2.65 15.38 -15.57
CA LYS A 217 -3.85 14.55 -15.57
C LYS A 217 -4.61 14.74 -14.26
N SER A 218 -5.93 14.84 -14.34
CA SER A 218 -6.79 14.80 -13.16
C SER A 218 -7.10 13.37 -12.80
N ILE A 219 -6.99 13.07 -11.50
CA ILE A 219 -7.40 11.81 -10.89
C ILE A 219 -8.62 12.11 -10.03
N ASP A 220 -9.75 11.53 -10.41
CA ASP A 220 -11.03 11.74 -9.76
C ASP A 220 -11.55 10.47 -9.09
N ASN A 221 -12.44 10.64 -8.10
CA ASN A 221 -13.12 9.54 -7.40
C ASN A 221 -12.18 8.44 -6.90
N GLY A 222 -11.02 8.84 -6.41
CA GLY A 222 -10.00 7.95 -5.89
C GLY A 222 -10.44 7.28 -4.59
N TYR A 223 -10.23 5.97 -4.52
CA TYR A 223 -10.39 5.16 -3.33
C TYR A 223 -9.17 4.26 -3.15
N LEU A 224 -8.69 4.17 -1.92
CA LEU A 224 -7.55 3.35 -1.53
C LEU A 224 -7.92 2.52 -0.32
N ARG A 225 -7.56 1.24 -0.33
CA ARG A 225 -7.59 0.34 0.83
C ARG A 225 -6.25 -0.35 0.96
N ILE A 226 -5.65 -0.27 2.15
CA ILE A 226 -4.37 -0.89 2.48
C ILE A 226 -4.50 -1.69 3.77
N ASN A 227 -3.98 -2.91 3.78
CA ASN A 227 -3.73 -3.71 4.95
C ASN A 227 -2.34 -3.36 5.51
N LEU A 228 -2.33 -2.63 6.62
CA LEU A 228 -1.12 -2.20 7.31
C LEU A 228 -0.52 -3.29 8.19
N GLY A 229 -1.18 -4.44 8.31
CA GLY A 229 -0.78 -5.51 9.22
C GLY A 229 -0.91 -5.08 10.69
N LEU A 230 0.02 -5.53 11.52
CA LEU A 230 0.08 -5.12 12.92
C LEU A 230 0.72 -3.73 13.02
N LEU A 231 -0.03 -2.75 13.53
CA LEU A 231 0.53 -1.44 13.88
C LEU A 231 1.13 -1.50 15.29
N LYS A 232 2.37 -1.04 15.39
CA LYS A 232 3.04 -0.79 16.67
C LYS A 232 2.69 0.61 17.17
#